data_AF-A0A2J7QT14-F1
#
_entry.id   AF-A0A2J7QT14-F1
#
_cell.length_a   1.000
_cell.length_b   1.000
_cell.length_c   1.000
_cell.angle_alpha   90.00
_cell.angle_beta   90.00
_cell.angle_gamma   90.00
#
_symmetry.space_group_name_H-M   'P 1'
#
loop_
_entity.id
_entity.type
_entity.pdbx_description
1 polymer ?
#
loop_
_entity_poly.entity_id
_entity_poly.type
_entity_poly.pdbx_seq_one_letter_code
_entity_poly.pdbx_strand_id
1 'polypeptide(L)'
;ISLEHEILLHPRYFGPQLLETVKQKLYTEVEGTCTGKYGFVIAVTSIDSIGAGLIQPGQGFVVYPVKYKAIVFRPFKGEVLDAVVTQVNKV
;
A
#
# COMPACT_ATOMS: atom_id res chain seq x y z
N ILE A 1 -0.64 -4.83 -10.70
CA ILE A 1 -1.75 -5.62 -10.11
C ILE A 1 -2.72 -4.68 -9.41
N SER A 2 -4.03 -4.92 -9.46
CA SER A 2 -5.02 -4.14 -8.70
C SER A 2 -5.12 -4.65 -7.27
N LEU A 3 -5.02 -3.74 -6.32
CA LEU A 3 -4.98 -3.98 -4.87
C LEU A 3 -5.96 -3.04 -4.16
N GLU A 4 -6.37 -3.44 -2.96
CA GLU A 4 -7.27 -2.67 -2.10
C GLU A 4 -6.57 -2.44 -0.76
N HIS A 5 -6.64 -1.21 -0.25
CA HIS A 5 -6.08 -0.85 1.05
C HIS A 5 -6.98 0.18 1.74
N GLU A 6 -7.07 0.09 3.07
CA GLU A 6 -7.90 0.98 3.88
C GLU A 6 -7.02 2.02 4.56
N ILE A 7 -7.22 3.29 4.22
CA ILE A 7 -6.47 4.41 4.79
C ILE A 7 -7.23 5.00 5.97
N LEU A 8 -6.62 4.91 7.15
CA LEU A 8 -7.13 5.55 8.36
C LEU A 8 -6.67 7.01 8.44
N LEU A 9 -7.58 7.97 8.43
CA LEU A 9 -7.27 9.40 8.45
C LEU A 9 -7.74 10.07 9.74
N HIS A 10 -6.84 10.86 10.35
CA HIS A 10 -7.14 11.66 11.54
C HIS A 10 -7.94 12.93 11.17
N PRO A 11 -8.91 13.38 11.99
CA PRO A 11 -9.76 14.56 11.71
C PRO A 11 -9.03 15.85 11.36
N ARG A 12 -7.80 16.02 11.87
CA ARG A 12 -6.96 17.19 11.57
C ARG A 12 -6.68 17.39 10.07
N TYR A 13 -6.78 16.34 9.27
CA TYR A 13 -6.53 16.37 7.83
C TYR A 13 -7.81 16.57 7.01
N PHE A 14 -8.95 16.83 7.66
CA PHE A 14 -10.23 17.11 7.01
C PHE A 14 -10.23 18.56 6.53
N GLY A 15 -9.65 18.77 5.34
CA GLY A 15 -9.57 20.08 4.71
C GLY A 15 -9.45 19.95 3.19
N PRO A 16 -9.13 21.06 2.49
CA PRO A 16 -9.04 21.07 1.02
C PRO A 16 -8.06 20.04 0.44
N GLN A 17 -7.04 19.66 1.22
CA GLN A 17 -6.01 18.70 0.82
C GLN A 17 -6.30 17.25 1.25
N LEU A 18 -7.52 16.94 1.66
CA LEU A 18 -7.90 15.61 2.16
C LEU A 18 -7.53 14.50 1.16
N LEU A 19 -7.93 14.63 -0.10
CA LEU A 19 -7.65 13.60 -1.11
C LEU A 19 -6.15 13.44 -1.36
N GLU A 20 -5.40 14.54 -1.38
CA GLU A 20 -3.94 14.49 -1.53
C GLU A 20 -3.28 13.80 -0.34
N THR A 21 -3.75 14.09 0.87
CA THR A 21 -3.26 13.46 2.11
C THR A 21 -3.53 11.95 2.09
N VAL A 22 -4.72 11.52 1.63
CA VAL A 22 -5.04 10.08 1.49
C VAL A 22 -4.10 9.41 0.49
N LYS A 23 -3.80 10.06 -0.65
CA LYS A 23 -2.85 9.54 -1.65
C LYS A 23 -1.43 9.42 -1.08
N GLN A 24 -0.94 10.47 -0.43
CA GLN A 24 0.39 10.47 0.20
C GLN A 24 0.52 9.38 1.27
N LYS A 25 -0.53 9.21 2.07
CA LYS A 25 -0.58 8.18 3.09
C LYS A 25 -0.60 6.78 2.48
N LEU A 26 -1.31 6.58 1.37
CA LEU A 26 -1.26 5.32 0.62
C LEU A 26 0.17 5.00 0.17
N TYR A 27 0.87 5.91 -0.51
CA TYR A 27 2.24 5.67 -0.97
C TYR A 27 3.15 5.25 0.19
N THR A 28 3.08 6.00 1.30
CA THR A 28 3.90 5.76 2.49
C THR A 28 3.61 4.42 3.16
N GLU A 29 2.35 3.99 3.20
CA GLU A 29 1.95 2.76 3.88
C GLU A 29 2.16 1.50 3.06
N VAL A 30 2.07 1.59 1.72
CA VAL A 30 2.10 0.38 0.87
C VAL A 30 3.45 0.16 0.18
N GLU A 31 4.16 1.21 -0.21
CA GLU A 31 5.44 1.06 -0.91
C GLU A 31 6.51 0.51 0.03
N GLY A 32 7.23 -0.51 -0.42
CA GLY A 32 8.21 -1.22 0.41
C GLY A 32 7.63 -2.25 1.37
N THR A 33 6.31 -2.48 1.35
CA THR A 33 5.70 -3.53 2.18
C THR A 33 5.67 -4.88 1.48
N CYS A 34 5.78 -5.96 2.27
CA CYS A 34 5.65 -7.33 1.79
C CYS A 34 4.39 -7.96 2.35
N THR A 35 3.55 -8.51 1.49
CA THR A 35 2.40 -9.33 1.89
C THR A 35 2.54 -10.73 1.32
N GLY A 36 2.25 -11.77 2.10
CA GLY A 36 2.35 -13.15 1.62
C GLY A 36 1.44 -13.45 0.41
N LYS A 37 0.32 -12.71 0.28
CA LYS A 37 -0.63 -12.87 -0.81
C LYS A 37 -0.19 -12.21 -2.12
N TYR A 38 0.37 -11.00 -2.05
CA TYR A 38 0.64 -10.18 -3.24
C TYR A 38 2.12 -9.99 -3.55
N GLY A 39 3.02 -10.40 -2.65
CA GLY A 39 4.45 -10.20 -2.77
C GLY A 39 4.92 -8.86 -2.18
N PHE A 40 6.07 -8.40 -2.64
CA PHE A 40 6.68 -7.15 -2.22
C PHE A 40 6.22 -6.00 -3.13
N VAL A 41 5.64 -4.95 -2.56
CA VAL A 41 5.16 -3.78 -3.30
C VAL A 41 6.33 -2.84 -3.58
N ILE A 42 6.67 -2.64 -4.85
CA ILE A 42 7.78 -1.77 -5.25
C ILE A 42 7.30 -0.33 -5.37
N ALA A 43 6.26 -0.09 -6.16
CA ALA A 43 5.75 1.24 -6.46
C ALA A 43 4.28 1.22 -6.85
N VAL A 44 3.52 2.21 -6.42
CA VAL A 44 2.14 2.44 -6.85
C VAL A 44 2.14 3.18 -8.18
N THR A 45 1.49 2.61 -9.19
CA THR A 45 1.45 3.17 -10.55
C THR A 45 0.28 4.10 -10.78
N SER A 46 -0.88 3.78 -10.20
CA SER A 46 -2.10 4.56 -10.38
C SER A 46 -3.08 4.28 -9.25
N ILE A 47 -3.94 5.26 -8.97
CA ILE A 47 -5.04 5.12 -8.02
C ILE A 47 -6.32 5.13 -8.83
N ASP A 48 -7.03 4.01 -8.83
CA ASP A 48 -8.24 3.82 -9.65
C ASP A 48 -9.44 4.50 -8.99
N SER A 49 -9.60 4.36 -7.67
CA SER A 49 -10.66 5.04 -6.93
C SER A 49 -10.34 5.21 -5.44
N ILE A 50 -10.90 6.28 -4.86
CA ILE A 50 -10.96 6.51 -3.41
C ILE A 50 -12.45 6.48 -3.05
N GLY A 51 -12.86 5.49 -2.27
CA GLY A 51 -14.25 5.33 -1.86
C GLY A 51 -14.69 6.36 -0.83
N ALA A 52 -15.99 6.37 -0.54
CA ALA A 52 -16.53 7.23 0.51
C ALA A 52 -15.91 6.88 1.86
N GLY A 53 -15.47 7.91 2.60
CA GLY A 53 -14.90 7.74 3.93
C GLY A 53 -15.96 7.34 4.95
N LEU A 54 -15.70 6.29 5.72
CA LEU A 54 -16.57 5.86 6.83
C LEU A 54 -16.00 6.37 8.16
N ILE A 55 -16.80 7.15 8.89
CA ILE A 55 -16.40 7.64 10.23
C ILE A 55 -16.46 6.49 11.23
N GLN A 56 -15.37 6.31 11.98
CA GLN A 56 -15.30 5.34 13.07
C GLN A 56 -15.96 5.93 14.32
N PRO A 57 -16.90 5.19 14.95
CA PRO A 57 -17.57 5.65 16.16
C PRO A 57 -16.56 5.83 17.32
N GLY A 58 -16.76 6.88 18.12
CA GLY A 58 -16.01 7.12 19.36
C GLY A 58 -14.69 7.89 19.21
N GLN A 59 -13.95 7.73 18.10
CA GLN A 59 -12.65 8.40 17.91
C GLN A 59 -12.65 9.47 16.80
N GLY A 60 -13.68 9.50 15.95
CA GLY A 60 -13.83 10.50 14.90
C GLY A 60 -12.92 10.32 13.68
N PHE A 61 -12.05 9.31 13.68
CA PHE A 61 -11.24 8.95 12.51
C PHE A 61 -12.14 8.52 11.35
N VAL A 62 -11.62 8.65 10.13
CA VAL A 62 -12.31 8.20 8.92
C VAL A 62 -11.47 7.16 8.19
N VAL A 63 -12.09 6.06 7.80
CA VAL A 63 -11.49 5.01 6.97
C VAL A 63 -11.88 5.23 5.51
N TYR A 64 -10.89 5.38 4.64
CA TYR A 64 -11.07 5.48 3.19
C TYR A 64 -10.65 4.19 2.51
N PRO A 65 -11.57 3.44 1.87
CA PRO A 65 -11.20 2.30 1.05
C PRO A 65 -10.62 2.80 -0.28
N VAL A 66 -9.39 2.41 -0.60
CA VAL A 66 -8.67 2.85 -1.81
C VAL A 66 -8.37 1.67 -2.71
N LYS A 67 -8.71 1.81 -4.00
CA LYS A 67 -8.35 0.85 -5.05
C LYS A 67 -7.21 1.44 -5.87
N TYR A 68 -6.11 0.70 -5.99
CA TYR A 68 -4.90 1.17 -6.65
C TYR A 68 -4.22 0.05 -7.43
N LYS A 69 -3.32 0.44 -8.32
CA LYS A 69 -2.43 -0.47 -9.04
C LYS A 69 -1.01 -0.27 -8.57
N ALA A 70 -0.30 -1.38 -8.41
CA ALA A 70 1.12 -1.35 -8.07
C ALA A 70 1.92 -2.36 -8.91
N ILE A 71 3.21 -2.07 -9.03
CA ILE A 71 4.25 -3.02 -9.43
C ILE A 71 4.63 -3.80 -8.18
N VAL A 72 4.55 -5.12 -8.28
CA VAL A 72 4.89 -6.03 -7.18
C VAL A 72 5.95 -7.01 -7.64
N PHE A 73 6.91 -7.28 -6.77
CA PHE A 73 7.83 -8.40 -6.90
C PHE A 73 7.22 -9.62 -6.21
N ARG A 74 6.76 -10.57 -7.02
CA ARG A 74 6.14 -11.81 -6.55
C ARG A 74 6.66 -12.98 -7.38
N PRO A 75 7.79 -13.58 -6.99
CA PRO A 75 8.33 -14.70 -7.72
C PRO A 75 7.36 -15.88 -7.75
N PHE A 76 7.38 -16.64 -8.84
CA PHE A 76 6.56 -17.85 -8.98
C PHE A 76 7.38 -19.13 -8.93
N LYS A 77 6.71 -20.25 -8.66
CA LYS A 77 7.37 -21.55 -8.55
C LYS A 77 8.00 -21.94 -9.90
N GLY A 78 9.32 -22.18 -9.89
CA GLY A 78 10.08 -22.53 -11.08
C GLY A 78 10.61 -21.32 -11.86
N GLU A 79 10.42 -20.10 -11.35
CA GLU A 79 11.07 -18.92 -11.90
C GLU A 79 12.57 -18.94 -11.60
N VAL A 80 13.38 -18.59 -12.61
CA VAL A 80 14.84 -18.47 -12.49
C VAL A 80 15.18 -16.99 -12.38
N LEU A 81 15.92 -16.62 -11.34
CA LEU A 81 16.30 -15.24 -11.04
C LEU A 81 17.81 -15.17 -10.81
N ASP A 82 18.45 -14.15 -11.37
CA ASP A 82 19.84 -13.83 -11.08
C ASP A 82 19.95 -13.02 -9.79
N ALA A 83 20.94 -13.33 -8.96
CA ALA A 83 21.19 -12.63 -7.70
C ALA A 83 22.69 -12.57 -7.39
N VAL A 84 23.10 -11.54 -6.63
CA VAL A 84 24.46 -11.40 -6.12
C VAL A 84 24.52 -11.90 -4.68
N VAL A 85 25.49 -12.76 -4.37
CA VAL A 85 25.71 -13.25 -3.01
C VAL A 85 26.28 -12.11 -2.16
N THR A 86 25.56 -11.71 -1.12
CA THR A 86 25.98 -10.63 -0.20
C THR A 86 26.61 -11.13 1.09
N GLN A 87 26.17 -12.29 1.58
CA GLN A 87 26.67 -12.88 2.81
C GLN A 87 26.62 -14.40 2.71
N VAL A 88 27.67 -15.06 3.21
CA VAL A 88 27.71 -16.52 3.39
C VAL A 88 27.78 -16.79 4.88
N ASN A 89 26.85 -17.58 5.41
CA ASN A 89 26.80 -17.92 6.83
C ASN A 89 27.10 -19.42 7.04
N LYS A 90 27.75 -19.77 8.15
CA LYS A 90 28.30 -21.11 8.42
C LYS A 90 27.35 -22.11 9.08
N VAL A 91 26.06 -21.79 9.18
CA VAL A 91 25.06 -22.74 9.72
C VAL A 91 24.92 -23.94 8.81
#